data_AF-A0A671T450-F1
#
_entry.id   AF-A0A671T450-F1
#
_cell.length_a   1.000
_cell.length_b   1.000
_cell.length_c   1.000
_cell.angle_alpha   90.00
_cell.angle_beta   90.00
_cell.angle_gamma   90.00
#
_symmetry.space_group_name_H-M   'P 1'
#
loop_
_entity.id
_entity.type
_entity.pdbx_description
1 polymer ?
#
loop_
_entity_poly.entity_id
_entity_poly.type
_entity_poly.pdbx_seq_one_letter_code
_entity_poly.pdbx_strand_id
1 'polypeptide(L)'
;MPVQAAQWTEFLSCPICYNEFDACSHKPISLGCSHTVCKTCLHKLHRKACPFDQTAISTDIDVLPVNCALLQLVGAPVSGIVSVGSVEDTRHYEVCRICVEELALYLKPISGGKGECVKKVIQHVISYPGRMRAVRACRSLGERTITELILQHQNPQQLSANLWAAVRARGCQFLGPAMQEDALKLVLLALEDGSALSRKVLVLFVVQKLEARFPQASKTSIGHVVQLLYRASCFKVTKRDEDSSLMQLKEEFRTYEALRREHDAQIVHIAMEAGLRISPEQWSSLLYGDLMHKSHMQSIIDKLQSPESFAKSVQELTIILQRTGDPANLNSLRAPLELLAGIDHNPDAAAPSWTELESVLLAVKVVVHGLVEFIQNFSKKSNESPQAQPNSKYKTSMCRDLRQQGGCPRGASCTFAHTQEELEKAFECKHLNAKIFSQPNILLL
;
A
#
# COMPACT_ATOMS: atom_id res chain seq x y z
N MET A 1 35.24 -7.75 12.24
CA MET A 1 34.59 -7.10 11.09
C MET A 1 33.09 -7.13 11.34
N PRO A 2 32.33 -6.04 11.12
CA PRO A 2 30.87 -6.12 11.18
C PRO A 2 30.41 -7.11 10.10
N VAL A 3 29.74 -8.18 10.53
CA VAL A 3 29.14 -9.16 9.63
C VAL A 3 27.99 -8.46 8.91
N GLN A 4 27.98 -8.54 7.58
CA GLN A 4 26.93 -7.95 6.75
C GLN A 4 25.56 -8.47 7.24
N ALA A 5 24.59 -7.57 7.45
CA ALA A 5 23.24 -7.99 7.81
C ALA A 5 22.70 -8.91 6.70
N ALA A 6 22.11 -10.04 7.09
CA ALA A 6 21.58 -11.03 6.14
C ALA A 6 20.59 -10.38 5.17
N GLN A 7 20.66 -10.80 3.90
CA GLN A 7 19.65 -10.44 2.92
C GLN A 7 18.31 -11.04 3.37
N TRP A 8 17.25 -10.24 3.33
CA TRP A 8 15.91 -10.61 3.84
C TRP A 8 15.25 -11.77 3.09
N THR A 9 15.85 -12.23 1.99
CA THR A 9 15.47 -13.44 1.25
C THR A 9 16.00 -14.72 1.89
N GLU A 10 16.96 -14.63 2.81
CA GLU A 10 17.65 -15.76 3.46
C GLU A 10 17.28 -15.88 4.94
N PHE A 11 16.01 -15.62 5.28
CA PHE A 11 15.52 -15.65 6.67
C PHE A 11 15.37 -17.07 7.27
N LEU A 12 15.57 -18.11 6.45
CA LEU A 12 15.56 -19.52 6.87
C LEU A 12 16.96 -20.06 7.18
N SER A 13 18.00 -19.24 7.03
CA SER A 13 19.38 -19.63 7.30
C SER A 13 20.02 -18.78 8.40
N CYS A 14 20.94 -19.38 9.13
CA CYS A 14 21.71 -18.67 10.14
C CYS A 14 22.67 -17.67 9.48
N PRO A 15 22.67 -16.38 9.87
CA PRO A 15 23.52 -15.36 9.25
C PRO A 15 25.01 -15.45 9.60
N ILE A 16 25.39 -16.40 10.47
CA ILE A 16 26.78 -16.60 10.92
C ILE A 16 27.40 -17.83 10.26
N CYS A 17 26.71 -18.97 10.30
CA CYS A 17 27.20 -20.21 9.70
C CYS A 17 26.62 -20.51 8.32
N TYR A 18 25.66 -19.72 7.84
CA TYR A 18 24.97 -19.87 6.55
C TYR A 18 24.20 -21.19 6.36
N ASN A 19 24.17 -22.05 7.38
CA ASN A 19 23.36 -23.27 7.37
C ASN A 19 21.88 -22.94 7.55
N GLU A 20 21.03 -23.68 6.85
CA GLU A 20 19.58 -23.66 7.05
C GLU A 20 19.24 -24.07 8.49
N PHE A 21 18.18 -23.47 9.04
CA PHE A 21 17.71 -23.81 10.37
C PHE A 21 17.14 -25.22 10.43
N ASP A 22 17.35 -25.90 11.56
CA ASP A 22 16.86 -27.27 11.78
C ASP A 22 16.45 -27.50 13.24
N ALA A 23 15.70 -28.58 13.51
CA ALA A 23 15.25 -28.94 14.86
C ALA A 23 16.35 -29.56 15.75
N CYS A 24 17.56 -29.75 15.23
CA CYS A 24 18.65 -30.49 15.87
C CYS A 24 19.76 -29.53 16.33
N SER A 25 20.66 -29.18 15.40
CA SER A 25 21.90 -28.46 15.63
C SER A 25 21.82 -26.97 15.28
N HIS A 26 21.00 -26.58 14.30
CA HIS A 26 20.84 -25.19 13.87
C HIS A 26 19.48 -24.64 14.30
N LYS A 27 19.13 -24.79 15.58
CA LYS A 27 17.87 -24.27 16.12
C LYS A 27 17.82 -22.74 16.03
N PRO A 28 16.81 -22.11 15.39
CA PRO A 28 16.73 -20.66 15.25
C PRO A 28 16.37 -20.00 16.58
N ILE A 29 17.21 -19.09 17.05
CA ILE A 29 16.96 -18.29 18.27
C ILE A 29 16.87 -16.83 17.88
N SER A 30 15.72 -16.21 18.14
CA SER A 30 15.49 -14.80 17.88
C SER A 30 15.84 -13.96 19.11
N LEU A 31 16.80 -13.05 18.97
CA LEU A 31 17.24 -12.16 20.03
C LEU A 31 16.27 -10.99 20.21
N GLY A 32 16.33 -10.31 21.37
CA GLY A 32 15.51 -9.12 21.64
C GLY A 32 15.80 -7.95 20.71
N CYS A 33 16.95 -7.97 20.04
CA CYS A 33 17.29 -7.04 18.99
C CYS A 33 16.76 -7.42 17.60
N SER A 34 15.91 -8.45 17.52
CA SER A 34 15.21 -8.96 16.35
C SER A 34 16.06 -9.68 15.29
N HIS A 35 17.37 -9.81 15.52
CA HIS A 35 18.22 -10.74 14.77
C HIS A 35 17.96 -12.19 15.20
N THR A 36 17.98 -13.11 14.23
CA THR A 36 17.85 -14.56 14.49
C THR A 36 19.17 -15.26 14.16
N VAL A 37 19.67 -16.05 15.10
CA VAL A 37 20.94 -16.79 14.99
C VAL A 37 20.72 -18.20 15.50
N CYS A 38 21.40 -19.20 14.94
CA CYS A 38 21.24 -20.56 15.44
C CYS A 38 21.85 -20.74 16.85
N LYS A 39 21.26 -21.60 17.67
CA LYS A 39 21.68 -21.84 19.07
C LYS A 39 23.17 -22.21 19.16
N THR A 40 23.66 -23.05 18.24
CA THR A 40 25.08 -23.44 18.17
C THR A 40 26.01 -22.25 17.92
N CYS A 41 25.63 -21.30 17.06
CA CYS A 41 26.41 -20.09 16.84
C CYS A 41 26.36 -19.14 18.04
N LEU A 42 25.22 -19.04 18.73
CA LEU A 42 25.10 -18.21 19.94
C LEU A 42 26.03 -18.70 21.06
N HIS A 43 26.13 -20.00 21.30
CA HIS A 43 27.06 -20.54 22.32
C HIS A 43 28.54 -20.30 21.99
N LYS A 44 28.88 -20.10 20.71
CA LYS A 44 30.24 -19.80 20.24
C LYS A 44 30.58 -18.31 20.33
N LEU A 45 29.66 -17.45 20.76
CA LEU A 45 29.94 -16.03 20.91
C LEU A 45 30.80 -15.77 22.14
N HIS A 46 31.94 -15.12 21.93
CA HIS A 46 32.85 -14.70 23.00
C HIS A 46 32.26 -13.60 23.91
N ARG A 47 31.29 -12.83 23.41
CA ARG A 47 30.59 -11.77 24.16
C ARG A 47 29.09 -12.07 24.14
N LYS A 48 28.41 -11.88 25.28
CA LYS A 48 26.94 -11.94 25.40
C LYS A 48 26.28 -10.71 24.75
N ALA A 49 26.53 -10.51 23.47
CA ALA A 49 25.97 -9.41 22.69
C ALA A 49 25.66 -9.90 21.27
N CYS A 50 24.64 -9.31 20.65
CA CYS A 50 24.31 -9.57 19.26
C CYS A 50 25.50 -9.23 18.35
N PRO A 51 25.90 -10.11 17.41
CA PRO A 51 27.04 -9.84 16.53
C PRO A 51 26.77 -8.78 15.45
N PHE A 52 25.51 -8.37 15.25
CA PHE A 52 25.11 -7.41 14.23
C PHE A 52 24.97 -5.98 14.76
N ASP A 53 24.30 -5.82 15.90
CA ASP A 53 23.99 -4.50 16.48
C ASP A 53 24.55 -4.30 17.90
N GLN A 54 25.30 -5.29 18.41
CA GLN A 54 25.95 -5.24 19.73
C GLN A 54 24.99 -5.10 20.91
N THR A 55 23.68 -5.30 20.72
CA THR A 55 22.70 -5.32 21.81
C THR A 55 23.05 -6.42 22.81
N ALA A 56 23.12 -6.09 24.09
CA ALA A 56 23.41 -7.05 25.15
C ALA A 56 22.33 -8.15 25.21
N ILE A 57 22.79 -9.40 25.32
CA ILE A 57 21.93 -10.57 25.54
C ILE A 57 21.88 -10.80 27.05
N SER A 58 20.84 -10.28 27.70
CA SER A 58 20.68 -10.34 29.16
C SER A 58 20.17 -11.68 29.67
N THR A 59 19.47 -12.45 28.83
CA THR A 59 18.91 -13.77 29.15
C THR A 59 19.90 -14.88 28.80
N ASP A 60 19.89 -15.97 29.58
CA ASP A 60 20.69 -17.15 29.27
C ASP A 60 20.22 -17.80 27.95
N ILE A 61 21.19 -18.20 27.11
CA ILE A 61 20.96 -18.77 25.78
C ILE A 61 20.17 -20.08 25.89
N ASP A 62 20.35 -20.84 26.97
CA ASP A 62 19.64 -22.10 27.17
C ASP A 62 18.16 -21.94 27.49
N VAL A 63 17.77 -20.79 28.03
CA VAL A 63 16.38 -20.44 28.35
C VAL A 63 15.70 -19.72 27.19
N LEU A 64 16.49 -19.21 26.22
CA LEU A 64 15.93 -18.60 25.02
C LEU A 64 15.20 -19.66 24.19
N PRO A 65 13.93 -19.43 23.87
CA PRO A 65 13.13 -20.40 23.15
C PRO A 65 13.40 -20.36 21.65
N VAL A 66 13.11 -21.49 21.04
CA VAL A 66 13.32 -21.72 19.62
C VAL A 66 12.20 -21.06 18.82
N ASN A 67 12.57 -20.36 17.75
CA ASN A 67 11.59 -19.76 16.83
C ASN A 67 10.91 -20.85 15.99
N CYS A 68 9.83 -21.37 16.55
CA CYS A 68 9.03 -22.45 15.98
C CYS A 68 8.35 -22.04 14.66
N ALA A 69 8.03 -20.77 14.47
CA ALA A 69 7.50 -20.25 13.21
C ALA A 69 8.51 -20.43 12.05
N LEU A 70 9.80 -20.23 12.29
CA LEU A 70 10.84 -20.50 11.27
C LEU A 70 11.05 -22.00 11.04
N LEU A 71 11.02 -22.82 12.11
CA LEU A 71 11.13 -24.28 11.98
C LEU A 71 9.97 -24.88 11.15
N GLN A 72 8.76 -24.36 11.29
CA GLN A 72 7.61 -24.77 10.51
C GLN A 72 7.74 -24.47 9.01
N LEU A 73 8.50 -23.42 8.65
CA LEU A 73 8.75 -23.05 7.25
C LEU A 73 9.75 -23.98 6.58
N VAL A 74 10.75 -24.48 7.31
CA VAL A 74 11.71 -25.50 6.84
C VAL A 74 11.18 -26.94 6.96
N GLY A 75 9.94 -27.13 7.44
CA GLY A 75 9.31 -28.44 7.57
C GLY A 75 9.78 -29.27 8.76
N ALA A 76 10.45 -28.65 9.74
CA ALA A 76 10.95 -29.31 10.93
C ALA A 76 9.84 -29.47 12.00
N PRO A 77 9.89 -30.53 12.84
CA PRO A 77 8.91 -30.73 13.90
C PRO A 77 9.02 -29.60 14.94
N VAL A 78 7.86 -29.02 15.27
CA VAL A 78 7.74 -27.98 16.29
C VAL A 78 7.55 -28.65 17.65
N SER A 79 8.46 -28.40 18.59
CA SER A 79 8.35 -28.90 19.97
C SER A 79 9.03 -27.93 20.94
N GLY A 80 8.31 -27.54 22.00
CA GLY A 80 8.84 -26.70 23.06
C GLY A 80 7.73 -26.05 23.89
N ILE A 81 7.56 -26.52 25.12
CA ILE A 81 6.75 -25.81 26.12
C ILE A 81 7.68 -24.80 26.80
N VAL A 82 7.33 -23.52 26.73
CA VAL A 82 8.07 -22.44 27.39
C VAL A 82 7.24 -21.95 28.56
N SER A 83 7.79 -22.02 29.77
CA SER A 83 7.17 -21.40 30.95
C SER A 83 7.65 -19.96 31.07
N VAL A 84 6.72 -19.01 31.09
CA VAL A 84 7.02 -17.59 31.16
C VAL A 84 6.29 -16.98 32.35
N GLY A 85 7.04 -16.62 33.39
CA GLY A 85 6.49 -15.94 34.56
C GLY A 85 5.41 -16.77 35.27
N SER A 86 4.18 -16.25 35.30
CA SER A 86 3.02 -16.93 35.88
C SER A 86 2.36 -17.92 34.90
N VAL A 87 1.47 -18.78 35.42
CA VAL A 87 0.68 -19.71 34.58
C VAL A 87 -0.20 -18.94 33.59
N GLU A 88 -0.73 -17.79 34.01
CA GLU A 88 -1.56 -16.93 33.17
C GLU A 88 -0.74 -16.25 32.07
N ASP A 89 0.44 -15.72 32.39
CA ASP A 89 1.37 -15.17 31.41
C ASP A 89 1.82 -16.23 30.39
N THR A 90 2.04 -17.46 30.85
CA THR A 90 2.39 -18.59 29.99
C THR A 90 1.25 -18.92 29.01
N ARG A 91 -0.01 -18.83 29.45
CA ARG A 91 -1.18 -19.02 28.59
C ARG A 91 -1.25 -17.94 27.51
N HIS A 92 -1.07 -16.67 27.90
CA HIS A 92 -1.06 -15.55 26.95
C HIS A 92 0.07 -15.66 25.93
N TYR A 93 1.28 -16.00 26.41
CA TYR A 93 2.43 -16.25 25.57
C TYR A 93 2.16 -17.34 24.52
N GLU A 94 1.52 -18.44 24.92
CA GLU A 94 1.22 -19.54 24.02
C GLU A 94 0.28 -19.13 22.88
N VAL A 95 -0.76 -18.33 23.18
CA VAL A 95 -1.65 -17.76 22.15
C VAL A 95 -0.86 -16.85 21.21
N CYS A 96 0.00 -15.99 21.75
CA CYS A 96 0.86 -15.11 20.95
C CYS A 96 1.77 -15.91 20.01
N ARG A 97 2.38 -16.99 20.51
CA ARG A 97 3.26 -17.89 19.75
C ARG A 97 2.52 -18.52 18.57
N ILE A 98 1.35 -19.10 18.83
CA ILE A 98 0.51 -19.74 17.80
C ILE A 98 0.11 -18.72 16.72
N CYS A 99 -0.29 -17.49 17.11
CA CYS A 99 -0.65 -16.46 16.13
C CYS A 99 0.50 -16.10 15.19
N VAL A 100 1.74 -15.99 15.72
CA VAL A 100 2.93 -15.71 14.90
C VAL A 100 3.23 -16.88 13.96
N GLU A 101 3.06 -18.13 14.41
CA GLU A 101 3.24 -19.33 13.60
C GLU A 101 2.26 -19.41 12.43
N GLU A 102 0.97 -19.16 12.68
CA GLU A 102 -0.04 -19.13 11.63
C GLU A 102 0.21 -18.00 10.63
N LEU A 103 0.59 -16.80 11.11
CA LEU A 103 0.95 -15.69 10.23
C LEU A 103 2.18 -16.02 9.38
N ALA A 104 3.17 -16.72 9.94
CA ALA A 104 4.37 -17.11 9.21
C ALA A 104 4.07 -18.02 8.02
N LEU A 105 2.99 -18.83 8.06
CA LEU A 105 2.63 -19.70 6.94
C LEU A 105 2.38 -18.96 5.62
N TYR A 106 1.96 -17.69 5.67
CA TYR A 106 1.81 -16.87 4.46
C TYR A 106 3.15 -16.49 3.79
N LEU A 107 4.29 -16.82 4.42
CA LEU A 107 5.63 -16.65 3.84
C LEU A 107 6.11 -17.89 3.11
N LYS A 108 5.42 -19.03 3.23
CA LYS A 108 5.68 -20.16 2.33
C LYS A 108 5.48 -19.66 0.90
N PRO A 109 6.40 -19.92 -0.04
CA PRO A 109 6.22 -19.52 -1.43
C PRO A 109 4.98 -20.21 -2.00
N ILE A 110 3.82 -19.58 -1.88
CA ILE A 110 2.65 -19.94 -2.67
C ILE A 110 3.02 -19.58 -4.10
N SER A 111 3.01 -20.56 -5.00
CA SER A 111 3.26 -20.37 -6.42
C SER A 111 2.45 -19.16 -6.94
N GLY A 112 3.13 -18.04 -7.12
CA GLY A 112 2.60 -16.81 -7.69
C GLY A 112 1.86 -15.86 -6.72
N GLY A 113 2.59 -15.01 -6.01
CA GLY A 113 1.99 -13.84 -5.35
C GLY A 113 2.99 -13.00 -4.55
N LYS A 114 2.96 -11.67 -4.72
CA LYS A 114 3.82 -10.70 -4.03
C LYS A 114 3.56 -10.69 -2.51
N GLY A 115 4.22 -11.58 -1.76
CA GLY A 115 4.15 -11.66 -0.29
C GLY A 115 4.94 -10.57 0.44
N GLU A 116 4.72 -9.29 0.12
CA GLU A 116 5.43 -8.18 0.77
C GLU A 116 4.93 -7.86 2.18
N CYS A 117 3.66 -8.13 2.48
CA CYS A 117 3.03 -7.67 3.71
C CYS A 117 3.46 -8.47 4.95
N VAL A 118 3.65 -9.79 4.86
CA VAL A 118 3.91 -10.65 6.04
C VAL A 118 5.38 -10.58 6.51
N LYS A 119 6.25 -9.89 5.76
CA LYS A 119 7.71 -9.79 5.95
C LYS A 119 8.17 -9.23 7.31
N LYS A 120 7.29 -8.55 8.07
CA LYS A 120 7.62 -7.87 9.35
C LYS A 120 7.22 -8.63 10.62
N VAL A 121 6.46 -9.74 10.54
CA VAL A 121 5.83 -10.39 11.73
C VAL A 121 6.79 -11.31 12.51
N ILE A 122 7.73 -12.00 11.85
CA ILE A 122 8.35 -13.23 12.40
C ILE A 122 9.32 -13.01 13.59
N GLN A 123 9.48 -11.78 14.07
CA GLN A 123 10.48 -11.47 15.10
C GLN A 123 9.87 -11.53 16.50
N HIS A 124 10.40 -12.46 17.30
CA HIS A 124 9.91 -12.99 18.58
C HIS A 124 9.40 -11.98 19.63
N VAL A 125 8.52 -12.51 20.48
CA VAL A 125 7.66 -11.82 21.43
C VAL A 125 8.17 -11.89 22.89
N ILE A 126 9.32 -12.52 23.16
CA ILE A 126 9.59 -13.03 24.53
C ILE A 126 10.45 -12.15 25.41
N SER A 127 11.27 -11.29 24.82
CA SER A 127 12.06 -10.32 25.62
C SER A 127 11.31 -8.99 25.76
N TYR A 128 11.61 -8.22 26.82
CA TYR A 128 11.04 -6.87 27.00
C TYR A 128 11.22 -5.99 25.75
N PRO A 129 12.42 -5.91 25.13
CA PRO A 129 12.58 -5.22 23.84
C PRO A 129 11.81 -5.88 22.69
N GLY A 130 11.61 -7.20 22.73
CA GLY A 130 10.87 -7.96 21.73
C GLY A 130 9.37 -7.67 21.73
N ARG A 131 8.73 -7.55 22.90
CA ARG A 131 7.28 -7.25 23.01
C ARG A 131 6.90 -5.90 22.41
N MET A 132 7.67 -4.85 22.73
CA MET A 132 7.47 -3.52 22.14
C MET A 132 7.62 -3.52 20.62
N ARG A 133 8.63 -4.24 20.12
CA ARG A 133 8.84 -4.37 18.66
C ARG A 133 7.72 -5.17 18.00
N ALA A 134 7.24 -6.23 18.64
CA ALA A 134 6.13 -7.03 18.14
C ALA A 134 4.86 -6.18 17.96
N VAL A 135 4.49 -5.39 18.98
CA VAL A 135 3.32 -4.49 18.90
C VAL A 135 3.48 -3.44 17.79
N ARG A 136 4.66 -2.81 17.67
CA ARG A 136 4.95 -1.87 16.56
C ARG A 136 4.89 -2.54 15.18
N ALA A 137 5.37 -3.77 15.07
CA ALA A 137 5.26 -4.56 13.85
C ALA A 137 3.80 -4.85 13.50
N CYS A 138 2.98 -5.27 14.47
CA CYS A 138 1.54 -5.50 14.32
C CYS A 138 0.81 -4.25 13.82
N ARG A 139 1.11 -3.08 14.39
CA ARG A 139 0.60 -1.80 13.90
C ARG A 139 0.98 -1.56 12.43
N SER A 140 2.26 -1.70 12.09
CA SER A 140 2.74 -1.48 10.71
C SER A 140 2.08 -2.44 9.71
N LEU A 141 1.77 -3.66 10.13
CA LEU A 141 1.08 -4.66 9.31
C LEU A 141 -0.38 -4.28 9.10
N GLY A 142 -1.09 -3.86 10.16
CA GLY A 142 -2.46 -3.35 10.02
C GLY A 142 -2.53 -2.15 9.07
N GLU A 143 -1.61 -1.21 9.21
CA GLU A 143 -1.51 -0.02 8.36
C GLU A 143 -1.19 -0.37 6.89
N ARG A 144 -0.35 -1.39 6.67
CA ARG A 144 -0.10 -1.91 5.33
C ARG A 144 -1.32 -2.63 4.76
N THR A 145 -1.97 -3.49 5.54
CA THR A 145 -3.15 -4.25 5.12
C THR A 145 -4.27 -3.31 4.67
N ILE A 146 -4.55 -2.26 5.43
CA ILE A 146 -5.59 -1.31 5.03
C ILE A 146 -5.24 -0.57 3.74
N THR A 147 -3.97 -0.22 3.55
CA THR A 147 -3.50 0.38 2.30
C THR A 147 -3.74 -0.55 1.12
N GLU A 148 -3.45 -1.84 1.26
CA GLU A 148 -3.73 -2.84 0.23
C GLU A 148 -5.23 -2.98 -0.05
N LEU A 149 -6.07 -3.06 0.99
CA LEU A 149 -7.52 -3.13 0.83
C LEU A 149 -8.07 -1.90 0.08
N ILE A 150 -7.63 -0.69 0.43
CA ILE A 150 -8.02 0.54 -0.27
C ILE A 150 -7.59 0.48 -1.74
N LEU A 151 -6.36 0.06 -2.02
CA LEU A 151 -5.85 -0.08 -3.38
C LEU A 151 -6.66 -1.05 -4.23
N GLN A 152 -7.13 -2.17 -3.66
CA GLN A 152 -7.98 -3.12 -4.37
C GLN A 152 -9.35 -2.54 -4.76
N HIS A 153 -9.84 -1.55 -4.01
CA HIS A 153 -11.10 -0.85 -4.31
C HIS A 153 -10.91 0.38 -5.22
N GLN A 154 -9.65 0.78 -5.48
CA GLN A 154 -9.35 1.94 -6.29
C GLN A 154 -9.25 1.55 -7.78
N ASN A 155 -10.01 2.21 -8.64
CA ASN A 155 -9.93 2.01 -10.08
C ASN A 155 -8.67 2.69 -10.65
N PRO A 156 -7.68 1.93 -11.17
CA PRO A 156 -6.43 2.51 -11.65
C PRO A 156 -6.61 3.34 -12.94
N GLN A 157 -7.56 2.98 -13.81
CA GLN A 157 -7.82 3.70 -15.06
C GLN A 157 -8.39 5.10 -14.80
N GLN A 158 -9.13 5.30 -13.71
CA GLN A 158 -9.73 6.59 -13.35
C GLN A 158 -8.90 7.40 -12.35
N LEU A 159 -7.78 6.88 -11.85
CA LEU A 159 -7.00 7.49 -10.77
C LEU A 159 -6.55 8.92 -11.09
N SER A 160 -5.96 9.14 -12.26
CA SER A 160 -5.51 10.48 -12.70
C SER A 160 -6.69 11.44 -12.86
N ALA A 161 -7.80 10.98 -13.45
CA ALA A 161 -8.99 11.81 -13.61
C ALA A 161 -9.59 12.24 -12.27
N ASN A 162 -9.67 11.31 -11.31
CA ASN A 162 -10.16 11.56 -9.95
C ASN A 162 -9.25 12.52 -9.18
N LEU A 163 -7.92 12.36 -9.31
CA LEU A 163 -6.95 13.30 -8.73
C LEU A 163 -7.19 14.73 -9.23
N TRP A 164 -7.24 14.91 -10.55
CA TRP A 164 -7.38 16.25 -11.11
C TRP A 164 -8.77 16.84 -10.86
N ALA A 165 -9.81 16.01 -10.76
CA ALA A 165 -11.13 16.45 -10.31
C ALA A 165 -11.08 16.97 -8.86
N ALA A 166 -10.42 16.26 -7.95
CA ALA A 166 -10.25 16.67 -6.55
C ALA A 166 -9.44 17.98 -6.40
N VAL A 167 -8.40 18.17 -7.23
CA VAL A 167 -7.63 19.42 -7.30
C VAL A 167 -8.49 20.58 -7.79
N ARG A 168 -9.24 20.39 -8.90
CA ARG A 168 -10.13 21.42 -9.44
C ARG A 168 -11.29 21.78 -8.51
N ALA A 169 -11.84 20.81 -7.78
CA ALA A 169 -12.90 21.04 -6.80
C ALA A 169 -12.48 21.99 -5.65
N ARG A 170 -11.17 22.16 -5.43
CA ARG A 170 -10.60 23.09 -4.44
C ARG A 170 -10.19 24.44 -5.05
N GLY A 171 -10.58 24.72 -6.29
CA GLY A 171 -10.19 25.93 -7.03
C GLY A 171 -8.71 25.96 -7.40
N CYS A 172 -8.06 24.80 -7.44
CA CYS A 172 -6.65 24.64 -7.78
C CYS A 172 -6.49 24.00 -9.15
N GLN A 173 -5.29 24.11 -9.73
CA GLN A 173 -4.98 23.51 -11.02
C GLN A 173 -3.51 23.14 -11.11
N PHE A 174 -3.24 22.03 -11.78
CA PHE A 174 -1.92 21.61 -12.24
C PHE A 174 -1.92 21.69 -13.77
N LEU A 175 -0.96 22.39 -14.36
CA LEU A 175 -0.93 22.71 -15.78
C LEU A 175 -0.15 21.70 -16.65
N GLY A 176 0.35 20.63 -16.02
CA GLY A 176 1.31 19.71 -16.63
C GLY A 176 2.75 20.08 -16.25
N PRO A 177 3.70 19.12 -16.32
CA PRO A 177 5.04 19.28 -15.74
C PRO A 177 5.79 20.54 -16.17
N ALA A 178 5.95 20.76 -17.49
CA ALA A 178 6.73 21.87 -18.02
C ALA A 178 6.08 23.24 -17.76
N MET A 179 4.76 23.35 -17.99
CA MET A 179 4.06 24.63 -17.80
C MET A 179 3.95 25.00 -16.33
N GLN A 180 3.80 24.01 -15.43
CA GLN A 180 3.74 24.25 -13.99
C GLN A 180 5.10 24.73 -13.46
N GLU A 181 6.19 24.10 -13.89
CA GLU A 181 7.55 24.51 -13.53
C GLU A 181 7.82 25.98 -13.91
N ASP A 182 7.54 26.37 -15.15
CA ASP A 182 7.73 27.75 -15.61
C ASP A 182 6.82 28.73 -14.85
N ALA A 183 5.56 28.36 -14.58
CA ALA A 183 4.65 29.19 -13.79
C ALA A 183 5.18 29.42 -12.35
N LEU A 184 5.70 28.39 -11.69
CA LEU A 184 6.28 28.51 -10.34
C LEU A 184 7.56 29.36 -10.35
N LYS A 185 8.43 29.19 -11.35
CA LYS A 185 9.63 30.04 -11.52
C LYS A 185 9.27 31.51 -11.74
N LEU A 186 8.20 31.80 -12.48
CA LEU A 186 7.70 33.17 -12.65
C LEU A 186 7.08 33.75 -11.38
N VAL A 187 6.37 32.94 -10.59
CA VAL A 187 5.89 33.37 -9.26
C VAL A 187 7.08 33.71 -8.35
N LEU A 188 8.12 32.88 -8.37
CA LEU A 188 9.33 33.09 -7.59
C LEU A 188 10.04 34.38 -8.02
N LEU A 189 10.27 34.57 -9.32
CA LEU A 189 10.86 35.79 -9.88
C LEU A 189 10.13 37.07 -9.44
N ALA A 190 8.81 37.01 -9.24
CA ALA A 190 8.02 38.16 -8.83
C ALA A 190 8.06 38.46 -7.32
N LEU A 191 8.46 37.49 -6.48
CA LEU A 191 8.28 37.55 -5.03
C LEU A 191 9.52 37.15 -4.20
N GLU A 192 10.59 36.67 -4.83
CA GLU A 192 11.81 36.18 -4.15
C GLU A 192 12.57 37.29 -3.41
N ASP A 193 12.45 38.53 -3.86
CA ASP A 193 13.00 39.71 -3.19
C ASP A 193 12.18 40.15 -1.97
N GLY A 194 11.04 39.49 -1.70
CA GLY A 194 10.11 39.86 -0.65
C GLY A 194 9.05 40.88 -1.07
N SER A 195 8.92 41.17 -2.37
CA SER A 195 7.87 42.01 -2.92
C SER A 195 6.47 41.55 -2.49
N ALA A 196 5.60 42.53 -2.20
CA ALA A 196 4.21 42.33 -1.80
C ALA A 196 3.28 42.66 -2.96
N LEU A 197 2.71 41.64 -3.60
CA LEU A 197 1.83 41.83 -4.76
C LEU A 197 0.40 41.41 -4.45
N SER A 198 -0.59 42.11 -5.02
CA SER A 198 -1.96 41.61 -5.00
C SER A 198 -2.10 40.41 -5.93
N ARG A 199 -3.09 39.55 -5.68
CA ARG A 199 -3.38 38.38 -6.53
C ARG A 199 -3.55 38.77 -8.00
N LYS A 200 -4.24 39.88 -8.29
CA LYS A 200 -4.47 40.36 -9.66
C LYS A 200 -3.15 40.71 -10.35
N VAL A 201 -2.27 41.43 -9.67
CA VAL A 201 -0.98 41.87 -10.23
C VAL A 201 -0.06 40.67 -10.48
N LEU A 202 0.05 39.75 -9.51
CA LEU A 202 0.86 38.54 -9.66
C LEU A 202 0.39 37.66 -10.82
N VAL A 203 -0.92 37.42 -10.94
CA VAL A 203 -1.50 36.62 -12.03
C VAL A 203 -1.23 37.26 -13.39
N LEU A 204 -1.38 38.59 -13.51
CA LEU A 204 -1.08 39.28 -14.77
C LEU A 204 0.39 39.18 -15.15
N PHE A 205 1.31 39.37 -14.19
CA PHE A 205 2.75 39.21 -14.42
C PHE A 205 3.10 37.84 -14.97
N VAL A 206 2.58 36.77 -14.35
CA VAL A 206 2.86 35.40 -14.76
C VAL A 206 2.26 35.10 -16.14
N VAL A 207 1.00 35.46 -16.39
CA VAL A 207 0.34 35.21 -17.69
C VAL A 207 1.10 35.89 -18.84
N GLN A 208 1.45 37.17 -18.70
CA GLN A 208 2.12 37.93 -19.75
C GLN A 208 3.48 37.32 -20.15
N LYS A 209 4.20 36.73 -19.20
CA LYS A 209 5.49 36.08 -19.47
C LYS A 209 5.33 34.63 -19.95
N LEU A 210 4.30 33.92 -19.51
CA LEU A 210 4.09 32.51 -19.80
C LEU A 210 3.42 32.27 -21.16
N GLU A 211 2.54 33.18 -21.60
CA GLU A 211 1.74 33.05 -22.83
C GLU A 211 2.60 32.94 -24.10
N ALA A 212 3.79 33.54 -24.11
CA ALA A 212 4.74 33.45 -25.22
C ALA A 212 5.20 32.01 -25.53
N ARG A 213 5.30 31.16 -24.49
CA ARG A 213 5.70 29.75 -24.62
C ARG A 213 4.52 28.79 -24.55
N PHE A 214 3.46 29.18 -23.82
CA PHE A 214 2.26 28.37 -23.61
C PHE A 214 1.00 29.19 -23.89
N PRO A 215 0.52 29.23 -25.14
CA PRO A 215 -0.63 30.05 -25.55
C PRO A 215 -1.95 29.71 -24.82
N GLN A 216 -2.04 28.52 -24.22
CA GLN A 216 -3.17 28.12 -23.38
C GLN A 216 -3.15 28.72 -21.97
N ALA A 217 -2.13 29.51 -21.61
CA ALA A 217 -2.08 30.22 -20.34
C ALA A 217 -3.20 31.26 -20.25
N SER A 218 -3.92 31.28 -19.12
CA SER A 218 -5.01 32.22 -18.91
C SER A 218 -4.98 32.77 -17.49
N LYS A 219 -5.59 33.94 -17.28
CA LYS A 219 -5.74 34.53 -15.94
C LYS A 219 -6.41 33.57 -14.96
N THR A 220 -7.38 32.79 -15.43
CA THR A 220 -8.10 31.80 -14.62
C THR A 220 -7.20 30.63 -14.24
N SER A 221 -6.51 30.01 -15.21
CA SER A 221 -5.67 28.85 -14.95
C SER A 221 -4.48 29.18 -14.05
N ILE A 222 -3.82 30.33 -14.26
CA ILE A 222 -2.76 30.82 -13.38
C ILE A 222 -3.30 31.25 -12.01
N GLY A 223 -4.49 31.85 -11.98
CA GLY A 223 -5.19 32.14 -10.73
C GLY A 223 -5.41 30.90 -9.86
N HIS A 224 -5.67 29.75 -10.45
CA HIS A 224 -5.80 28.46 -9.76
C HIS A 224 -4.44 27.87 -9.31
N VAL A 225 -3.34 28.11 -10.04
CA VAL A 225 -1.99 27.77 -9.57
C VAL A 225 -1.62 28.60 -8.34
N VAL A 226 -1.88 29.91 -8.36
CA VAL A 226 -1.68 30.78 -7.20
C VAL A 226 -2.58 30.35 -6.03
N GLN A 227 -3.80 29.88 -6.31
CA GLN A 227 -4.68 29.32 -5.27
C GLN A 227 -4.08 28.09 -4.60
N LEU A 228 -3.40 27.23 -5.36
CA LEU A 228 -2.74 26.04 -4.83
C LEU A 228 -1.62 26.42 -3.85
N LEU A 229 -0.77 27.39 -4.22
CA LEU A 229 0.27 27.93 -3.33
C LEU A 229 -0.30 28.62 -2.09
N TYR A 230 -1.46 29.28 -2.24
CA TYR A 230 -2.18 29.87 -1.11
C TYR A 230 -2.67 28.79 -0.14
N ARG A 231 -3.27 27.70 -0.64
CA ARG A 231 -3.70 26.57 0.21
C ARG A 231 -2.50 25.89 0.89
N ALA A 232 -1.38 25.79 0.17
CA ALA A 232 -0.11 25.31 0.69
C ALA A 232 0.54 26.25 1.72
N SER A 233 -0.13 27.36 2.08
CA SER A 233 0.35 28.31 3.09
C SER A 233 1.71 28.94 2.74
N CYS A 234 2.02 29.07 1.44
CA CYS A 234 3.29 29.66 0.98
C CYS A 234 3.37 31.18 1.16
N PHE A 235 2.23 31.85 1.38
CA PHE A 235 2.15 33.30 1.44
C PHE A 235 1.93 33.83 2.86
N LYS A 236 2.61 34.92 3.18
CA LYS A 236 2.19 35.88 4.21
C LYS A 236 1.21 36.85 3.57
N VAL A 237 0.00 36.94 4.12
CA VAL A 237 -1.10 37.73 3.54
C VAL A 237 -1.35 38.94 4.42
N THR A 238 -1.20 40.14 3.84
CA THR A 238 -1.45 41.41 4.52
C THR A 238 -2.75 42.00 4.01
N LYS A 239 -3.76 42.08 4.89
CA LYS A 239 -5.02 42.76 4.59
C LYS A 239 -4.81 44.27 4.62
N ARG A 240 -5.49 44.99 3.73
CA ARG A 240 -5.50 46.45 3.66
C ARG A 240 -6.96 46.89 3.67
N ASP A 241 -7.27 47.95 4.43
CA ASP A 241 -8.64 48.47 4.49
C ASP A 241 -9.02 49.06 3.13
N GLU A 242 -10.20 48.69 2.64
CA GLU A 242 -10.77 49.11 1.34
C GLU A 242 -9.93 48.81 0.08
N ASP A 243 -8.85 48.02 0.16
CA ASP A 243 -8.02 47.63 -0.98
C ASP A 243 -7.73 46.11 -1.01
N SER A 244 -7.26 45.61 -2.14
CA SER A 244 -6.88 44.21 -2.34
C SER A 244 -5.77 43.79 -1.37
N SER A 245 -5.93 42.61 -0.76
CA SER A 245 -4.89 42.02 0.08
C SER A 245 -3.60 41.79 -0.72
N LEU A 246 -2.47 41.99 -0.04
CA LEU A 246 -1.15 41.73 -0.59
C LEU A 246 -0.64 40.37 -0.14
N MET A 247 0.14 39.74 -1.01
CA MET A 247 0.74 38.43 -0.80
C MET A 247 2.25 38.57 -0.95
N GLN A 248 2.97 38.10 0.06
CA GLN A 248 4.43 37.96 0.05
C GLN A 248 4.78 36.49 0.22
N LEU A 249 5.80 36.01 -0.49
CA LEU A 249 6.32 34.68 -0.26
C LEU A 249 7.05 34.63 1.08
N LYS A 250 6.75 33.64 1.93
CA LYS A 250 7.51 33.41 3.17
C LYS A 250 8.96 33.08 2.83
N GLU A 251 9.88 33.44 3.71
CA GLU A 251 11.32 33.38 3.44
C GLU A 251 11.80 31.97 3.08
N GLU A 252 11.28 30.96 3.79
CA GLU A 252 11.58 29.55 3.57
C GLU A 252 11.18 29.03 2.17
N PHE A 253 10.28 29.72 1.47
CA PHE A 253 9.80 29.33 0.14
C PHE A 253 10.41 30.15 -1.01
N ARG A 254 11.38 31.04 -0.74
CA ARG A 254 12.05 31.87 -1.75
C ARG A 254 13.14 31.15 -2.55
N THR A 255 13.01 29.83 -2.68
CA THR A 255 13.81 29.02 -3.59
C THR A 255 12.88 28.10 -4.37
N TYR A 256 13.23 27.79 -5.62
CA TYR A 256 12.40 26.92 -6.45
C TYR A 256 12.19 25.55 -5.80
N GLU A 257 13.24 24.96 -5.24
CA GLU A 257 13.18 23.65 -4.58
C GLU A 257 12.19 23.63 -3.40
N ALA A 258 12.25 24.63 -2.52
CA ALA A 258 11.35 24.70 -1.37
C ALA A 258 9.90 24.98 -1.79
N LEU A 259 9.69 25.94 -2.70
CA LEU A 259 8.36 26.27 -3.22
C LEU A 259 7.72 25.09 -3.95
N ARG A 260 8.52 24.38 -4.78
CA ARG A 260 8.07 23.22 -5.54
C ARG A 260 7.72 22.07 -4.61
N ARG A 261 8.56 21.81 -3.60
CA ARG A 261 8.28 20.78 -2.59
C ARG A 261 6.97 21.03 -1.86
N GLU A 262 6.69 22.27 -1.47
CA GLU A 262 5.44 22.62 -0.77
C GLU A 262 4.23 22.55 -1.71
N HIS A 263 4.39 22.97 -2.96
CA HIS A 263 3.40 22.77 -4.01
C HIS A 263 3.03 21.29 -4.20
N ASP A 264 4.03 20.42 -4.33
CA ASP A 264 3.80 18.99 -4.56
C ASP A 264 3.17 18.35 -3.32
N ALA A 265 3.64 18.70 -2.12
CA ALA A 265 3.06 18.26 -0.85
C ALA A 265 1.58 18.62 -0.74
N GLN A 266 1.19 19.82 -1.18
CA GLN A 266 -0.21 20.23 -1.19
C GLN A 266 -1.06 19.41 -2.16
N ILE A 267 -0.55 19.01 -3.33
CA ILE A 267 -1.27 18.11 -4.25
C ILE A 267 -1.40 16.72 -3.64
N VAL A 268 -0.34 16.19 -3.02
CA VAL A 268 -0.39 14.90 -2.30
C VAL A 268 -1.44 14.96 -1.17
N HIS A 269 -1.47 16.03 -0.40
CA HIS A 269 -2.46 16.24 0.65
C HIS A 269 -3.91 16.24 0.11
N ILE A 270 -4.15 16.88 -1.03
CA ILE A 270 -5.47 16.87 -1.69
C ILE A 270 -5.87 15.46 -2.12
N ALA A 271 -4.92 14.66 -2.62
CA ALA A 271 -5.17 13.27 -2.99
C ALA A 271 -5.52 12.42 -1.76
N MET A 272 -4.79 12.60 -0.64
CA MET A 272 -5.08 11.91 0.62
C MET A 272 -6.46 12.25 1.16
N GLU A 273 -6.87 13.53 1.15
CA GLU A 273 -8.22 13.96 1.54
C GLU A 273 -9.31 13.38 0.63
N ALA A 274 -8.99 13.12 -0.65
CA ALA A 274 -9.90 12.51 -1.62
C ALA A 274 -9.93 10.97 -1.53
N GLY A 275 -9.17 10.37 -0.60
CA GLY A 275 -9.06 8.93 -0.44
C GLY A 275 -8.34 8.25 -1.62
N LEU A 276 -7.35 8.93 -2.21
CA LEU A 276 -6.56 8.41 -3.32
C LEU A 276 -5.18 7.99 -2.83
N ARG A 277 -4.82 6.73 -3.09
CA ARG A 277 -3.51 6.15 -2.82
C ARG A 277 -2.71 6.05 -4.11
N ILE A 278 -1.64 6.82 -4.21
CA ILE A 278 -0.80 6.95 -5.41
C ILE A 278 0.65 6.66 -5.02
N SER A 279 1.33 5.79 -5.77
CA SER A 279 2.71 5.42 -5.48
C SER A 279 3.70 6.55 -5.80
N PRO A 280 4.90 6.58 -5.19
CA PRO A 280 5.92 7.58 -5.51
C PRO A 280 6.31 7.61 -7.00
N GLU A 281 6.31 6.45 -7.67
CA GLU A 281 6.58 6.35 -9.11
C GLU A 281 5.46 7.00 -9.94
N GLN A 282 4.20 6.73 -9.59
CA GLN A 282 3.06 7.36 -10.24
C GLN A 282 3.05 8.87 -10.00
N TRP A 283 3.39 9.33 -8.80
CA TRP A 283 3.53 10.75 -8.50
C TRP A 283 4.62 11.44 -9.33
N SER A 284 5.79 10.81 -9.44
CA SER A 284 6.88 11.28 -10.31
C SER A 284 6.38 11.44 -11.75
N SER A 285 5.67 10.43 -12.27
CA SER A 285 5.11 10.48 -13.62
C SER A 285 4.05 11.59 -13.76
N LEU A 286 3.16 11.76 -12.78
CA LEU A 286 2.07 12.74 -12.82
C LEU A 286 2.57 14.19 -12.74
N LEU A 287 3.54 14.47 -11.86
CA LEU A 287 3.99 15.83 -11.56
C LEU A 287 5.22 16.27 -12.35
N TYR A 288 6.03 15.33 -12.83
CA TYR A 288 7.29 15.61 -13.52
C TYR A 288 7.36 14.98 -14.92
N GLY A 289 6.53 13.98 -15.22
CA GLY A 289 6.60 13.27 -16.50
C GLY A 289 7.78 12.29 -16.60
N ASP A 290 8.40 11.94 -15.46
CA ASP A 290 9.56 11.05 -15.38
C ASP A 290 9.48 10.12 -14.16
N LEU A 291 10.51 9.29 -13.96
CA LEU A 291 10.67 8.43 -12.77
C LEU A 291 11.81 8.87 -11.85
N MET A 292 12.46 10.00 -12.15
CA MET A 292 13.66 10.46 -11.45
C MET A 292 13.31 11.08 -10.09
N HIS A 293 12.09 11.58 -9.92
CA HIS A 293 11.63 12.23 -8.68
C HIS A 293 10.99 11.27 -7.68
N LYS A 294 11.11 9.94 -7.88
CA LYS A 294 10.54 8.91 -7.00
C LYS A 294 10.94 9.11 -5.52
N SER A 295 12.22 9.34 -5.24
CA SER A 295 12.73 9.51 -3.87
C SER A 295 12.25 10.81 -3.22
N HIS A 296 12.14 11.89 -4.01
CA HIS A 296 11.56 13.16 -3.57
C HIS A 296 10.09 12.99 -3.17
N MET A 297 9.29 12.35 -4.03
CA MET A 297 7.88 12.07 -3.73
C MET A 297 7.69 11.15 -2.52
N GLN A 298 8.55 10.12 -2.38
CA GLN A 298 8.57 9.27 -1.19
C GLN A 298 8.83 10.12 0.07
N SER A 299 9.82 11.00 0.05
CA SER A 299 10.14 11.88 1.18
C SER A 299 8.99 12.83 1.55
N ILE A 300 8.21 13.30 0.57
CA ILE A 300 7.00 14.10 0.82
C ILE A 300 5.93 13.24 1.50
N ILE A 301 5.63 12.05 0.96
CA ILE A 301 4.62 11.15 1.51
C ILE A 301 4.95 10.78 2.95
N ASP A 302 6.20 10.42 3.23
CA ASP A 302 6.65 10.04 4.57
C ASP A 302 6.51 11.19 5.57
N LYS A 303 6.79 12.43 5.14
CA LYS A 303 6.60 13.63 5.99
C LYS A 303 5.13 13.97 6.26
N LEU A 304 4.23 13.59 5.36
CA LEU A 304 2.78 13.78 5.53
C LEU A 304 2.13 12.67 6.36
N GLN A 305 2.87 11.60 6.67
CA GLN A 305 2.39 10.59 7.61
C GLN A 305 2.42 11.14 9.04
N SER A 306 1.35 10.85 9.77
CA SER A 306 1.14 11.21 11.16
C SER A 306 0.70 9.95 11.93
N PRO A 307 0.89 9.88 13.25
CA PRO A 307 0.35 8.79 14.07
C PRO A 307 -1.14 8.52 13.81
N GLU A 308 -1.91 9.58 13.54
CA GLU A 308 -3.35 9.54 13.26
C GLU A 308 -3.68 9.05 11.83
N SER A 309 -2.70 8.96 10.93
CA SER A 309 -2.93 8.56 9.54
C SER A 309 -3.51 7.15 9.43
N PHE A 310 -3.15 6.24 10.34
CA PHE A 310 -3.71 4.90 10.34
C PHE A 310 -5.21 4.95 10.70
N ALA A 311 -5.60 5.63 11.78
CA ALA A 311 -7.01 5.78 12.17
C ALA A 311 -7.86 6.45 11.07
N LYS A 312 -7.32 7.49 10.41
CA LYS A 312 -7.97 8.12 9.25
C LYS A 312 -8.18 7.13 8.09
N SER A 313 -7.20 6.26 7.84
CA SER A 313 -7.31 5.22 6.80
C SER A 313 -8.40 4.21 7.14
N VAL A 314 -8.64 3.89 8.42
CA VAL A 314 -9.75 3.02 8.86
C VAL A 314 -11.11 3.63 8.54
N GLN A 315 -11.26 4.93 8.77
CA GLN A 315 -12.46 5.66 8.39
C GLN A 315 -12.65 5.72 6.86
N GLU A 316 -11.57 5.94 6.12
CA GLU A 316 -11.57 5.94 4.65
C GLU A 316 -12.04 4.59 4.08
N LEU A 317 -11.48 3.48 4.56
CA LEU A 317 -11.92 2.14 4.16
C LEU A 317 -13.40 1.94 4.47
N THR A 318 -13.87 2.38 5.64
CA THR A 318 -15.30 2.27 6.01
C THR A 318 -16.20 2.99 5.00
N ILE A 319 -15.83 4.19 4.57
CA ILE A 319 -16.58 4.96 3.55
C ILE A 319 -16.57 4.24 2.20
N ILE A 320 -15.43 3.65 1.81
CA ILE A 320 -15.31 2.87 0.58
C ILE A 320 -16.25 1.65 0.62
N LEU A 321 -16.24 0.89 1.72
CA LEU A 321 -17.08 -0.30 1.89
C LEU A 321 -18.58 0.05 1.88
N GLN A 322 -18.98 1.16 2.48
CA GLN A 322 -20.35 1.67 2.41
C GLN A 322 -20.78 1.99 0.97
N ARG A 323 -19.87 2.52 0.14
CA ARG A 323 -20.14 2.81 -1.28
C ARG A 323 -20.22 1.56 -2.15
N THR A 324 -19.45 0.52 -1.83
CA THR A 324 -19.39 -0.72 -2.63
C THR A 324 -20.37 -1.80 -2.16
N GLY A 325 -21.00 -1.60 -1.00
CA GLY A 325 -21.95 -2.55 -0.40
C GLY A 325 -21.29 -3.70 0.36
N ASP A 326 -19.97 -3.65 0.55
CA ASP A 326 -19.16 -4.61 1.33
C ASP A 326 -19.48 -6.12 1.09
N PRO A 327 -19.33 -6.63 -0.15
CA PRO A 327 -19.69 -8.01 -0.47
C PRO A 327 -18.84 -9.07 0.26
N ALA A 328 -17.68 -8.67 0.79
CA ALA A 328 -16.76 -9.54 1.50
C ALA A 328 -16.85 -9.39 3.04
N ASN A 329 -17.78 -8.57 3.55
CA ASN A 329 -17.93 -8.27 4.97
C ASN A 329 -16.62 -7.80 5.63
N LEU A 330 -15.82 -7.00 4.91
CA LEU A 330 -14.58 -6.41 5.40
C LEU A 330 -14.81 -5.43 6.55
N ASN A 331 -16.02 -4.93 6.74
CA ASN A 331 -16.36 -4.10 7.90
C ASN A 331 -16.19 -4.88 9.22
N SER A 332 -16.19 -6.21 9.21
CA SER A 332 -15.82 -7.03 10.37
C SER A 332 -14.39 -6.79 10.86
N LEU A 333 -13.48 -6.31 10.00
CA LEU A 333 -12.09 -6.00 10.34
C LEU A 333 -11.93 -4.66 11.07
N ARG A 334 -13.00 -3.85 11.17
CA ARG A 334 -12.95 -2.51 11.71
C ARG A 334 -12.43 -2.46 13.15
N ALA A 335 -13.02 -3.22 14.07
CA ALA A 335 -12.60 -3.21 15.47
C ALA A 335 -11.15 -3.68 15.66
N PRO A 336 -10.69 -4.78 15.02
CA PRO A 336 -9.27 -5.13 15.00
C PRO A 336 -8.36 -4.01 14.46
N LEU A 337 -8.76 -3.32 13.39
CA LEU A 337 -7.98 -2.22 12.80
C LEU A 337 -7.93 -1.00 13.73
N GLU A 338 -9.03 -0.65 14.39
CA GLU A 338 -9.09 0.44 15.38
C GLU A 338 -8.18 0.13 16.59
N LEU A 339 -8.15 -1.12 17.07
CA LEU A 339 -7.23 -1.56 18.12
C LEU A 339 -5.77 -1.40 17.69
N LEU A 340 -5.42 -1.80 16.47
CA LEU A 340 -4.05 -1.65 15.95
C LEU A 340 -3.67 -0.18 15.74
N ALA A 341 -4.62 0.66 15.29
CA ALA A 341 -4.39 2.09 15.10
C ALA A 341 -4.18 2.84 16.42
N GLY A 342 -4.78 2.35 17.52
CA GLY A 342 -4.65 2.91 18.87
C GLY A 342 -3.33 2.58 19.59
N ILE A 343 -2.44 1.80 18.99
CA ILE A 343 -1.14 1.45 19.59
C ILE A 343 -0.28 2.72 19.77
N ASP A 344 0.29 2.90 20.96
CA ASP A 344 1.17 4.03 21.28
C ASP A 344 2.46 4.02 20.44
N HIS A 345 2.83 5.20 19.97
CA HIS A 345 3.98 5.47 19.10
C HIS A 345 5.20 5.93 19.90
N ASN A 346 5.01 6.24 21.19
CA ASN A 346 6.07 6.73 22.04
C ASN A 346 7.21 5.70 22.15
N PRO A 347 8.45 6.07 21.78
CA PRO A 347 9.61 5.19 21.93
C PRO A 347 9.83 4.74 23.39
N ASP A 348 9.44 5.59 24.35
CA ASP A 348 9.63 5.43 25.79
C ASP A 348 8.42 4.79 26.50
N ALA A 349 7.40 4.34 25.75
CA ALA A 349 6.28 3.63 26.33
C ALA A 349 6.74 2.36 27.07
N ALA A 350 6.06 2.06 28.19
CA ALA A 350 6.27 0.82 28.92
C ALA A 350 5.97 -0.38 28.03
N ALA A 351 6.68 -1.51 28.24
CA ALA A 351 6.38 -2.72 27.49
C ALA A 351 4.93 -3.18 27.74
N PRO A 352 4.24 -3.66 26.69
CA PRO A 352 2.88 -4.13 26.83
C PRO A 352 2.84 -5.32 27.79
N SER A 353 1.73 -5.41 28.52
CA SER A 353 1.35 -6.60 29.25
C SER A 353 1.13 -7.79 28.30
N TRP A 354 1.11 -9.00 28.84
CA TRP A 354 0.81 -10.19 28.06
C TRP A 354 -0.61 -10.17 27.47
N THR A 355 -1.58 -9.60 28.20
CA THR A 355 -2.96 -9.44 27.75
C THR A 355 -3.09 -8.50 26.54
N GLU A 356 -2.39 -7.35 26.58
CA GLU A 356 -2.38 -6.38 25.48
C GLU A 356 -1.73 -6.98 24.24
N LEU A 357 -0.60 -7.67 24.43
CA LEU A 357 0.13 -8.32 23.37
C LEU A 357 -0.67 -9.43 22.69
N GLU A 358 -1.36 -10.28 23.46
CA GLU A 358 -2.29 -11.28 22.92
C GLU A 358 -3.37 -10.61 22.07
N SER A 359 -4.00 -9.57 22.60
CA SER A 359 -5.07 -8.83 21.92
C SER A 359 -4.60 -8.23 20.59
N VAL A 360 -3.40 -7.64 20.56
CA VAL A 360 -2.78 -7.06 19.37
C VAL A 360 -2.43 -8.13 18.34
N LEU A 361 -1.88 -9.27 18.77
CA LEU A 361 -1.51 -10.36 17.87
C LEU A 361 -2.72 -11.06 17.26
N LEU A 362 -3.78 -11.26 18.03
CA LEU A 362 -5.06 -11.76 17.52
C LEU A 362 -5.68 -10.78 16.51
N ALA A 363 -5.66 -9.49 16.81
CA ALA A 363 -6.19 -8.47 15.90
C ALA A 363 -5.44 -8.46 14.56
N VAL A 364 -4.10 -8.47 14.56
CA VAL A 364 -3.33 -8.49 13.31
C VAL A 364 -3.51 -9.80 12.54
N LYS A 365 -3.64 -10.95 13.24
CA LYS A 365 -3.97 -12.23 12.60
C LYS A 365 -5.27 -12.14 11.81
N VAL A 366 -6.35 -11.66 12.43
CA VAL A 366 -7.66 -11.50 11.79
C VAL A 366 -7.57 -10.55 10.59
N VAL A 367 -6.89 -9.41 10.75
CA VAL A 367 -6.72 -8.40 9.69
C VAL A 367 -5.96 -8.96 8.49
N VAL A 368 -4.83 -9.64 8.71
CA VAL A 368 -4.02 -10.23 7.63
C VAL A 368 -4.77 -11.37 6.94
N HIS A 369 -5.44 -12.24 7.71
CA HIS A 369 -6.25 -13.33 7.16
C HIS A 369 -7.38 -12.78 6.26
N GLY A 370 -8.10 -11.76 6.75
CA GLY A 370 -9.16 -11.11 5.97
C GLY A 370 -8.66 -10.48 4.66
N LEU A 371 -7.45 -9.90 4.65
CA LEU A 371 -6.82 -9.43 3.41
C LEU A 371 -6.55 -10.57 2.44
N VAL A 372 -5.97 -11.68 2.93
CA VAL A 372 -5.63 -12.83 2.09
C VAL A 372 -6.89 -13.44 1.48
N GLU A 373 -7.93 -13.67 2.29
CA GLU A 373 -9.22 -14.17 1.80
C GLU A 373 -9.85 -13.24 0.77
N PHE A 374 -9.81 -11.92 1.03
CA PHE A 374 -10.31 -10.93 0.09
C PHE A 374 -9.56 -10.99 -1.25
N ILE A 375 -8.23 -11.03 -1.22
CA ILE A 375 -7.43 -11.11 -2.44
C ILE A 375 -7.74 -12.42 -3.20
N GLN A 376 -7.80 -13.55 -2.52
CA GLN A 376 -8.03 -14.85 -3.15
C GLN A 376 -9.43 -14.95 -3.80
N ASN A 377 -10.46 -14.42 -3.14
CA ASN A 377 -11.85 -14.61 -3.55
C ASN A 377 -12.42 -13.44 -4.39
N PHE A 378 -11.92 -12.22 -4.19
CA PHE A 378 -12.47 -11.00 -4.80
C PHE A 378 -11.50 -10.27 -5.75
N SER A 379 -10.18 -10.39 -5.59
CA SER A 379 -9.22 -9.71 -6.49
C SER A 379 -9.16 -10.35 -7.89
N LYS A 380 -9.42 -11.66 -8.03
CA LYS A 380 -9.41 -12.34 -9.34
C LYS A 380 -10.56 -11.95 -10.29
N LYS A 381 -11.58 -11.22 -9.82
CA LYS A 381 -12.73 -10.81 -10.65
C LYS A 381 -12.56 -9.45 -11.34
N SER A 382 -11.47 -8.71 -11.12
CA SER A 382 -11.28 -7.38 -11.72
C SER A 382 -10.51 -7.36 -13.04
N ASN A 383 -10.00 -8.50 -13.50
CA ASN A 383 -9.27 -8.61 -14.77
C ASN A 383 -9.88 -9.57 -15.79
N GLU A 384 -11.05 -10.15 -15.48
CA GLU A 384 -11.99 -10.46 -16.54
C GLU A 384 -12.76 -9.17 -16.81
N SER A 385 -12.47 -8.56 -17.96
CA SER A 385 -13.53 -7.90 -18.72
C SER A 385 -14.80 -8.73 -18.58
N PRO A 386 -16.02 -8.17 -18.58
CA PRO A 386 -17.17 -9.00 -18.87
C PRO A 386 -16.84 -9.67 -20.21
N GLN A 387 -16.40 -10.93 -20.16
CA GLN A 387 -16.36 -11.79 -21.32
C GLN A 387 -17.74 -11.60 -21.87
N ALA A 388 -17.81 -11.03 -23.07
CA ALA A 388 -19.03 -11.02 -23.82
C ALA A 388 -19.54 -12.45 -23.69
N GLN A 389 -20.62 -12.64 -22.93
CA GLN A 389 -21.39 -13.87 -23.02
C GLN A 389 -21.53 -14.05 -24.52
N PRO A 390 -21.02 -15.13 -25.13
CA PRO A 390 -21.15 -15.31 -26.55
C PRO A 390 -22.65 -15.27 -26.78
N ASN A 391 -23.10 -14.17 -27.37
CA ASN A 391 -24.50 -13.83 -27.47
C ASN A 391 -25.13 -15.08 -28.09
N SER A 392 -25.98 -15.81 -27.35
CA SER A 392 -26.36 -17.23 -27.60
C SER A 392 -27.06 -17.49 -28.97
N LYS A 393 -27.10 -16.44 -29.80
CA LYS A 393 -27.69 -16.34 -31.13
C LYS A 393 -26.66 -16.03 -32.24
N TYR A 394 -25.38 -15.80 -31.95
CA TYR A 394 -24.36 -15.51 -32.96
C TYR A 394 -24.12 -16.72 -33.87
N LYS A 395 -24.30 -16.52 -35.18
CA LYS A 395 -24.14 -17.50 -36.26
C LYS A 395 -24.96 -18.79 -36.09
N THR A 396 -26.12 -18.70 -35.44
CA THR A 396 -27.05 -19.83 -35.23
C THR A 396 -28.05 -20.04 -36.38
N SER A 397 -28.00 -19.21 -37.43
CA SER A 397 -28.78 -19.37 -38.67
C SER A 397 -28.04 -18.74 -39.85
N MET A 398 -28.31 -19.22 -41.07
CA MET A 398 -27.66 -18.74 -42.30
C MET A 398 -28.09 -17.31 -42.66
N CYS A 399 -27.13 -16.50 -43.14
CA CYS A 399 -27.37 -15.13 -43.58
C CYS A 399 -28.23 -15.10 -44.86
N ARG A 400 -29.41 -14.47 -44.78
CA ARG A 400 -30.34 -14.36 -45.91
C ARG A 400 -29.81 -13.44 -47.01
N ASP A 401 -29.15 -12.34 -46.63
CA ASP A 401 -28.63 -11.33 -47.56
C ASP A 401 -27.56 -11.93 -48.49
N LEU A 402 -26.65 -12.75 -47.93
CA LEU A 402 -25.65 -13.48 -48.72
C LEU A 402 -26.31 -14.43 -49.74
N ARG A 403 -27.39 -15.11 -49.33
CA ARG A 403 -28.07 -16.11 -50.16
C ARG A 403 -28.92 -15.50 -51.27
N GLN A 404 -29.47 -14.30 -51.06
CA GLN A 404 -30.39 -13.66 -52.01
C GLN A 404 -29.72 -12.62 -52.92
N GLN A 405 -28.66 -11.93 -52.44
CA GLN A 405 -28.04 -10.82 -53.17
C GLN A 405 -26.59 -11.09 -53.60
N GLY A 406 -26.06 -12.29 -53.35
CA GLY A 406 -24.70 -12.68 -53.74
C GLY A 406 -23.59 -12.02 -52.92
N GLY A 407 -23.92 -11.19 -51.93
CA GLY A 407 -22.98 -10.53 -51.03
C GLY A 407 -23.66 -10.02 -49.76
N CYS A 408 -22.98 -10.10 -48.60
CA CYS A 408 -23.50 -9.56 -47.35
C CYS A 408 -22.87 -8.18 -47.05
N PRO A 409 -23.67 -7.12 -46.88
CA PRO A 409 -23.15 -5.76 -46.60
C PRO A 409 -22.44 -5.67 -45.24
N ARG A 410 -22.65 -6.65 -44.35
CA ARG A 410 -22.02 -6.72 -43.02
C ARG A 410 -20.70 -7.50 -42.99
N GLY A 411 -20.29 -8.13 -44.11
CA GLY A 411 -19.01 -8.83 -44.24
C GLY A 411 -18.74 -9.83 -43.10
N ALA A 412 -17.49 -9.88 -42.62
CA ALA A 412 -17.07 -10.78 -41.53
C ALA A 412 -17.73 -10.47 -40.17
N SER A 413 -18.33 -9.28 -40.02
CA SER A 413 -19.00 -8.84 -38.80
C SER A 413 -20.48 -9.26 -38.74
N CYS A 414 -20.95 -10.04 -39.73
CA CYS A 414 -22.34 -10.51 -39.75
C CYS A 414 -22.61 -11.52 -38.62
N THR A 415 -23.71 -11.30 -37.91
CA THR A 415 -24.18 -12.16 -36.81
C THR A 415 -24.87 -13.44 -37.29
N PHE A 416 -25.01 -13.64 -38.61
CA PHE A 416 -25.57 -14.83 -39.24
C PHE A 416 -24.48 -15.57 -40.02
N ALA A 417 -24.56 -16.90 -40.07
CA ALA A 417 -23.52 -17.74 -40.69
C ALA A 417 -23.46 -17.52 -42.21
N HIS A 418 -22.25 -17.33 -42.75
CA HIS A 418 -22.01 -17.17 -44.18
C HIS A 418 -21.65 -18.50 -44.86
N THR A 419 -21.22 -19.48 -44.08
CA THR A 419 -20.92 -20.84 -44.55
C THR A 419 -21.56 -21.87 -43.61
N GLN A 420 -21.70 -23.10 -44.10
CA GLN A 420 -22.23 -24.21 -43.33
C GLN A 420 -21.31 -24.56 -42.13
N GLU A 421 -20.00 -24.43 -42.31
CA GLU A 421 -18.99 -24.65 -41.26
C GLU A 421 -19.11 -23.65 -40.10
N GLU A 422 -19.46 -22.39 -40.40
CA GLU A 422 -19.71 -21.38 -39.37
C GLU A 422 -20.96 -21.68 -38.54
N LEU A 423 -21.98 -22.26 -39.17
CA LEU A 423 -23.20 -22.67 -38.51
C LEU A 423 -22.97 -23.89 -37.61
N GLU A 424 -22.25 -24.89 -38.10
CA GLU A 424 -21.95 -26.13 -37.38
C GLU A 424 -21.08 -25.89 -36.14
N LYS A 425 -20.05 -25.04 -36.25
CA LYS A 425 -19.24 -24.62 -35.09
C LYS A 425 -20.07 -23.99 -33.97
N ALA A 426 -21.12 -23.24 -34.30
CA ALA A 426 -22.01 -22.65 -33.30
C ALA A 426 -22.87 -23.71 -32.58
N PHE A 427 -23.22 -24.81 -33.23
CA PHE A 427 -23.97 -25.92 -32.64
C PHE A 427 -23.08 -26.86 -31.80
N GLU A 428 -21.84 -27.11 -32.22
CA GLU A 428 -20.87 -27.90 -31.44
C GLU A 428 -20.55 -27.26 -30.09
N CYS A 429 -20.38 -25.93 -30.06
CA CYS A 429 -20.14 -25.17 -28.84
C CYS A 429 -21.31 -25.29 -27.82
N LYS A 430 -22.56 -25.46 -28.29
CA LYS A 430 -23.72 -25.66 -27.40
C LYS A 430 -23.73 -27.06 -26.77
N HIS A 431 -23.24 -28.09 -27.47
CA HIS A 431 -23.22 -29.46 -26.94
C HIS A 431 -22.14 -29.69 -25.88
N LEU A 432 -20.99 -29.00 -25.97
CA LEU A 432 -19.94 -29.05 -24.94
C LEU A 432 -20.37 -28.39 -23.63
N ASN A 433 -21.11 -27.28 -23.68
CA ASN A 433 -21.61 -26.62 -22.47
C ASN A 433 -22.69 -27.42 -21.73
N ALA A 434 -23.48 -28.23 -22.44
CA ALA A 434 -24.54 -29.05 -21.82
C ALA A 434 -24.00 -30.27 -21.03
N LYS A 435 -22.79 -30.76 -21.34
CA LYS A 435 -22.17 -31.90 -20.64
C LYS A 435 -21.44 -31.52 -19.34
N ILE A 436 -21.11 -30.25 -19.14
CA ILE A 436 -20.38 -29.78 -17.94
C ILE A 436 -21.31 -29.59 -16.74
N PHE A 437 -22.62 -29.44 -16.96
CA PHE A 437 -23.61 -29.15 -15.91
C PHE A 437 -24.37 -30.37 -15.36
N SER A 438 -23.95 -31.60 -15.64
CA SER A 438 -24.68 -32.82 -15.26
C SER A 438 -23.85 -33.87 -14.51
N GLN A 439 -23.06 -33.48 -13.51
CA GLN A 439 -22.62 -34.42 -12.46
C GLN A 439 -22.71 -33.80 -11.06
N PRO A 440 -23.30 -34.50 -10.07
CA PRO A 440 -23.51 -33.98 -8.71
C PRO A 440 -22.29 -34.17 -7.80
N ASN A 441 -22.17 -33.25 -6.84
CA ASN A 441 -21.31 -33.24 -5.67
C ASN A 441 -20.83 -34.61 -5.17
N ILE A 442 -19.52 -34.72 -4.93
CA ILE A 442 -18.95 -35.66 -3.96
C ILE A 442 -18.10 -34.87 -2.96
N LEU A 443 -18.63 -34.80 -1.74
CA LEU A 443 -17.93 -34.55 -0.47
C LEU A 443 -16.93 -35.67 -0.16
N LEU A 444 -15.98 -35.38 0.76
CA LEU A 444 -14.97 -36.22 1.45
C LEU A 444 -13.54 -35.90 0.97
N LEU A 445 -12.55 -35.59 1.81
CA LEU A 445 -12.30 -35.79 3.26
C LEU A 445 -11.49 -34.62 3.83
#